data_AF-A0A484MTG9-F1
#
_entry.id   AF-A0A484MTG9-F1
#
_cell.length_a   1.000
_cell.length_b   1.000
_cell.length_c   1.000
_cell.angle_alpha   90.00
_cell.angle_beta   90.00
_cell.angle_gamma   90.00
#
_symmetry.space_group_name_H-M   'P 1'
#
loop_
_entity.id
_entity.type
_entity.pdbx_description
1 polymer ?
#
loop_
_entity_poly.entity_id
_entity_poly.type
_entity_poly.pdbx_seq_one_letter_code
_entity_poly.pdbx_strand_id
1 'polypeptide(L)'
;MHLQMAEAEVSMVIKAVDAGFIPVLHGDAVLDSSQECTILSGDVIVRYLAAKLKPEYVVFLTDVNGVYDRPPTDPEAKLLREIAVREDGSWCILKPASLRTSVPEFTVASHDTTGGMVTKISEAAMIAILGIDVYIVKVGTDHSLQALDGSLRGKIPEDWLGTAIRRIDDPKAD
;
A
#
# COMPACT_ATOMS: atom_id res chain seq x y z
N MET A 1 -16.87 -1.08 6.02
CA MET A 1 -17.46 -1.08 4.67
C MET A 1 -16.48 -1.78 3.75
N HIS A 2 -16.82 -2.95 3.21
CA HIS A 2 -15.95 -3.74 2.34
C HIS A 2 -16.52 -3.66 0.92
N LEU A 3 -15.80 -3.03 -0.01
CA LEU A 3 -16.17 -3.00 -1.42
C LEU A 3 -16.01 -4.42 -1.99
N GLN A 4 -17.08 -5.00 -2.53
CA GLN A 4 -17.05 -6.35 -3.10
C GLN A 4 -17.18 -6.25 -4.63
N MET A 5 -16.05 -6.21 -5.33
CA MET A 5 -16.03 -6.19 -6.80
C MET A 5 -16.65 -7.48 -7.36
N ALA A 6 -17.75 -7.36 -8.10
CA ALA A 6 -18.48 -8.49 -8.64
C ALA A 6 -17.72 -9.19 -9.79
N GLU A 7 -17.18 -8.43 -10.75
CA GLU A 7 -16.36 -8.94 -11.86
C GLU A 7 -15.55 -7.77 -12.46
N ALA A 8 -14.22 -7.92 -12.59
CA ALA A 8 -13.39 -6.99 -13.36
C ALA A 8 -12.57 -7.79 -14.37
N GLU A 9 -12.77 -7.52 -15.66
CA GLU A 9 -12.09 -8.24 -16.72
C GLU A 9 -10.65 -7.72 -16.88
N VAL A 10 -9.73 -8.26 -16.07
CA VAL A 10 -8.29 -7.92 -16.11
C VAL A 10 -7.60 -8.45 -17.37
N SER A 11 -8.29 -9.29 -18.16
CA SER A 11 -7.79 -9.90 -19.39
C SER A 11 -7.22 -8.88 -20.37
N MET A 12 -7.86 -7.71 -20.48
CA MET A 12 -7.45 -6.64 -21.39
C MET A 12 -6.19 -5.92 -20.90
N VAL A 13 -6.04 -5.75 -19.59
CA VAL A 13 -4.83 -5.19 -18.98
C VAL A 13 -3.66 -6.14 -19.19
N ILE A 14 -3.85 -7.44 -18.95
CA ILE A 14 -2.83 -8.48 -19.20
C ILE A 14 -2.39 -8.48 -20.66
N LYS A 15 -3.34 -8.53 -21.61
CA LYS A 15 -3.03 -8.51 -23.05
C LYS A 15 -2.28 -7.26 -23.47
N ALA A 16 -2.61 -6.10 -22.90
CA ALA A 16 -1.91 -4.85 -23.19
C ALA A 16 -0.46 -4.91 -22.70
N VAL A 17 -0.22 -5.39 -21.48
CA VAL A 17 1.13 -5.60 -20.93
C VAL A 17 1.92 -6.62 -21.76
N ASP A 18 1.32 -7.76 -22.11
CA ASP A 18 1.95 -8.81 -22.93
C ASP A 18 2.31 -8.31 -24.34
N ALA A 19 1.56 -7.34 -24.86
CA ALA A 19 1.83 -6.68 -26.14
C ALA A 19 2.87 -5.53 -26.05
N GLY A 20 3.43 -5.27 -24.86
CA GLY A 20 4.44 -4.24 -24.63
C GLY A 20 3.88 -2.82 -24.44
N PHE A 21 2.57 -2.68 -24.20
CA PHE A 21 1.97 -1.40 -23.83
C PHE A 21 2.11 -1.12 -22.33
N ILE A 22 1.95 0.16 -21.96
CA ILE A 22 1.88 0.62 -20.57
C ILE A 22 0.43 1.07 -20.32
N PRO A 23 -0.41 0.23 -19.69
CA PRO A 23 -1.80 0.59 -19.42
C PRO A 23 -1.86 1.74 -18.40
N VAL A 24 -2.69 2.73 -18.68
CA VAL A 24 -3.03 3.81 -17.75
C VAL A 24 -4.47 3.63 -17.31
N LEU A 25 -4.68 3.45 -16.00
CA LEU A 25 -5.99 3.21 -15.40
C LEU A 25 -6.28 4.30 -14.35
N HIS A 26 -7.56 4.51 -14.06
CA HIS A 26 -8.03 5.43 -13.03
C HIS A 26 -9.23 4.86 -12.30
N GLY A 27 -9.50 5.39 -11.11
CA GLY A 27 -10.74 5.11 -10.39
C GLY A 27 -11.95 5.71 -11.10
N ASP A 28 -13.14 5.18 -10.85
CA ASP A 28 -14.36 5.64 -11.52
C ASP A 28 -15.60 5.42 -10.64
N ALA A 29 -16.71 6.07 -10.99
CA ALA A 29 -18.02 5.74 -10.46
C ALA A 29 -18.55 4.49 -11.18
N VAL A 30 -18.78 3.42 -10.43
CA VAL A 30 -19.19 2.12 -10.97
C VAL A 30 -20.51 1.68 -10.37
N LEU A 31 -21.30 0.91 -11.14
CA LEU A 31 -22.50 0.29 -10.60
C LEU A 31 -22.12 -0.79 -9.60
N ASP A 32 -22.77 -0.76 -8.44
CA ASP A 32 -22.54 -1.70 -7.35
C ASP A 32 -23.84 -2.44 -7.04
N SER A 33 -23.79 -3.77 -6.95
CA SER A 33 -24.98 -4.58 -6.74
C SER A 33 -25.59 -4.44 -5.34
N SER A 34 -24.85 -3.88 -4.38
CA SER A 34 -25.29 -3.67 -3.00
C SER A 34 -25.69 -2.22 -2.70
N GLN A 35 -25.07 -1.25 -3.38
CA GLN A 35 -25.26 0.19 -3.14
C GLN A 35 -25.79 0.96 -4.36
N GLU A 36 -26.18 0.27 -5.43
CA GLU A 36 -26.55 0.80 -6.75
C GLU A 36 -25.36 1.46 -7.50
N CYS A 37 -24.57 2.29 -6.83
CA CYS A 37 -23.37 2.93 -7.36
C CYS A 37 -22.33 3.15 -6.25
N THR A 38 -21.04 3.05 -6.58
CA THR A 38 -19.94 3.33 -5.67
C THR A 38 -18.73 3.95 -6.39
N ILE A 39 -17.80 4.51 -5.63
CA ILE A 39 -16.52 5.00 -6.18
C ILE A 39 -15.49 3.88 -6.07
N LEU A 40 -15.05 3.37 -7.21
CA LEU A 40 -13.91 2.46 -7.30
C LEU A 40 -12.62 3.28 -7.25
N SER A 41 -11.89 3.20 -6.15
CA SER A 41 -10.62 3.93 -6.01
C SER A 41 -9.49 3.29 -6.82
N GLY A 42 -8.50 4.10 -7.20
CA GLY A 42 -7.27 3.60 -7.83
C GLY A 42 -6.52 2.60 -6.94
N ASP A 43 -6.55 2.79 -5.61
CA ASP A 43 -5.89 1.89 -4.66
C ASP A 43 -6.52 0.48 -4.70
N VAL A 44 -7.85 0.39 -4.81
CA VAL A 44 -8.57 -0.88 -4.95
C VAL A 44 -8.24 -1.55 -6.29
N ILE A 45 -8.14 -0.78 -7.38
CA ILE A 45 -7.72 -1.30 -8.70
C ILE A 45 -6.31 -1.90 -8.60
N VAL A 46 -5.37 -1.18 -7.97
CA VAL A 46 -3.99 -1.65 -7.80
C VAL A 46 -3.94 -2.93 -6.97
N ARG A 47 -4.69 -3.04 -5.86
CA ARG A 47 -4.79 -4.29 -5.09
C ARG A 47 -5.31 -5.44 -5.95
N TYR A 48 -6.38 -5.20 -6.70
CA TYR A 48 -6.99 -6.23 -7.54
C TYR A 48 -6.02 -6.72 -8.62
N LEU A 49 -5.30 -5.81 -9.27
CA LEU A 49 -4.27 -6.13 -10.26
C LEU A 49 -3.10 -6.87 -9.63
N ALA A 50 -2.59 -6.41 -8.49
CA ALA A 50 -1.49 -7.07 -7.78
C ALA A 50 -1.82 -8.52 -7.41
N ALA A 51 -3.07 -8.79 -7.01
CA ALA A 51 -3.53 -10.14 -6.70
C ALA A 51 -3.52 -11.09 -7.91
N LYS A 52 -3.73 -10.56 -9.13
CA LYS A 52 -3.77 -11.33 -10.37
C LYS A 52 -2.43 -11.43 -11.08
N LEU A 53 -1.70 -10.31 -11.18
CA LEU A 53 -0.45 -10.19 -11.92
C LEU A 53 0.78 -10.60 -11.11
N LYS A 54 0.69 -10.54 -9.77
CA LYS A 54 1.81 -10.84 -8.86
C LYS A 54 3.10 -10.08 -9.25
N PRO A 55 3.05 -8.73 -9.36
CA PRO A 55 4.24 -7.93 -9.63
C PRO A 55 5.28 -8.12 -8.53
N GLU A 56 6.54 -7.83 -8.84
CA GLU A 56 7.62 -7.90 -7.86
C GLU A 56 7.44 -6.87 -6.72
N TYR A 57 6.88 -5.71 -7.03
CA TYR A 57 6.56 -4.67 -6.06
C TYR A 57 5.47 -3.73 -6.57
N VAL A 58 4.90 -2.94 -5.64
CA VAL A 58 3.92 -1.88 -5.90
C VAL A 58 4.39 -0.58 -5.25
N VAL A 59 4.18 0.54 -5.94
CA VAL A 59 4.51 1.88 -5.42
C VAL A 59 3.26 2.75 -5.39
N PHE A 60 2.89 3.23 -4.20
CA PHE A 60 1.91 4.27 -4.01
C PHE A 60 2.62 5.62 -3.88
N LEU A 61 2.37 6.50 -4.86
CA LEU A 61 2.85 7.87 -4.83
C LEU A 61 1.84 8.77 -4.11
N THR A 62 2.31 9.59 -3.18
CA THR A 62 1.48 10.50 -2.36
C THR A 62 2.17 11.87 -2.22
N ASP A 63 1.52 12.83 -1.57
CA ASP A 63 2.03 14.20 -1.36
C ASP A 63 2.88 14.34 -0.08
N VAL A 64 2.93 13.30 0.74
CA VAL A 64 3.74 13.19 1.97
C VAL A 64 4.83 12.13 1.84
N ASN A 65 5.84 12.14 2.72
CA ASN A 65 6.97 11.22 2.58
C ASN A 65 6.58 9.74 2.69
N GLY A 66 5.53 9.41 3.43
CA GLY A 66 5.04 8.06 3.63
C GLY A 66 3.96 8.05 4.72
N VAL A 67 3.84 6.96 5.45
CA VAL A 67 2.91 6.81 6.58
C VAL A 67 3.52 7.38 7.85
N TYR A 68 2.77 8.21 8.57
CA TYR A 68 3.19 8.76 9.86
C TYR A 68 2.34 8.20 10.99
N ASP A 69 2.87 8.22 12.23
CA ASP A 69 2.13 7.80 13.43
C ASP A 69 1.00 8.77 13.81
N ARG A 70 1.02 9.99 13.27
CA ARG A 70 0.04 11.07 13.46
C ARG A 70 0.10 12.02 12.23
N PRO A 71 -0.73 13.07 12.14
CA PRO A 71 -0.70 13.99 11.01
C PRO A 71 0.72 14.50 10.70
N PRO A 72 1.18 14.46 9.43
CA PRO A 72 2.54 14.90 9.07
C PRO A 72 2.82 16.39 9.32
N THR A 73 1.77 17.17 9.60
CA THR A 73 1.87 18.59 10.00
C THR A 73 2.24 18.77 11.48
N ASP A 74 2.13 17.72 12.29
CA ASP A 74 2.57 17.73 13.68
C ASP A 74 4.11 17.66 13.74
N PRO A 75 4.80 18.57 14.44
CA PRO A 75 6.26 18.55 14.58
C PRO A 75 6.83 17.26 15.19
N GLU A 76 6.04 16.56 16.01
CA GLU A 76 6.42 15.32 16.67
C GLU A 76 6.04 14.08 15.83
N ALA A 77 5.52 14.26 14.61
CA ALA A 77 5.14 13.17 13.73
C ALA A 77 6.36 12.36 13.28
N LYS A 78 6.24 11.03 13.42
CA LYS A 78 7.30 10.09 13.06
C LYS A 78 6.90 9.29 11.84
N LEU A 79 7.75 9.33 10.83
CA LEU A 79 7.62 8.50 9.63
C LEU A 79 7.80 7.02 10.03
N LEU A 80 6.80 6.21 9.74
CA LEU A 80 6.82 4.76 9.87
C LEU A 80 7.56 4.20 8.65
N ARG A 81 8.85 3.95 8.80
CA ARG A 81 9.72 3.60 7.67
C ARG A 81 9.53 2.16 7.20
N GLU A 82 9.26 1.26 8.12
CA GLU A 82 9.06 -0.16 7.83
C GLU A 82 7.89 -0.69 8.64
N ILE A 83 6.91 -1.24 7.94
CA ILE A 83 5.74 -1.92 8.47
C ILE A 83 5.79 -3.38 8.02
N ALA A 84 5.58 -4.28 8.97
CA ALA A 84 5.46 -5.70 8.70
C ALA A 84 3.99 -6.12 8.79
N VAL A 85 3.54 -6.95 7.84
CA VAL A 85 2.21 -7.56 7.85
C VAL A 85 2.32 -9.07 7.95
N ARG A 86 1.37 -9.71 8.63
CA ARG A 86 1.27 -11.15 8.79
C ARG A 86 0.10 -11.70 7.98
N GLU A 87 0.09 -13.02 7.79
CA GLU A 87 -0.95 -13.70 7.02
C GLU A 87 -2.37 -13.55 7.62
N ASP A 88 -2.47 -13.43 8.94
CA ASP A 88 -3.73 -13.17 9.66
C ASP A 88 -4.24 -11.73 9.50
N GLY A 89 -3.54 -10.88 8.74
CA GLY A 89 -3.86 -9.47 8.53
C GLY A 89 -3.38 -8.54 9.63
N SER A 90 -2.79 -9.07 10.71
CA SER A 90 -2.15 -8.24 11.73
C SER A 90 -0.88 -7.59 11.20
N TRP A 91 -0.53 -6.43 11.74
CA TRP A 91 0.66 -5.70 11.31
C TRP A 91 1.37 -5.03 12.48
N CYS A 92 2.65 -4.74 12.31
CA CYS A 92 3.45 -4.06 13.32
C CYS A 92 4.49 -3.15 12.69
N ILE A 93 4.93 -2.15 13.45
CA ILE A 93 5.95 -1.20 13.01
C ILE A 93 7.33 -1.79 13.36
N LEU A 94 8.17 -1.97 12.34
CA LEU A 94 9.57 -2.38 12.51
C LEU A 94 10.49 -1.18 12.71
N LYS A 95 10.22 -0.08 12.01
CA LYS A 95 10.98 1.18 12.14
C LYS A 95 10.03 2.38 12.17
N PRO A 96 10.20 3.31 13.14
CA PRO A 96 11.26 3.35 14.14
C PRO A 96 11.06 2.35 15.29
N ALA A 97 12.16 1.86 15.88
CA ALA A 97 12.12 0.87 16.96
C ALA A 97 11.36 1.36 18.22
N SER A 98 11.27 2.69 18.42
CA SER A 98 10.52 3.31 19.52
C SER A 98 9.00 3.10 19.44
N LEU A 99 8.50 2.66 18.28
CA LEU A 99 7.07 2.42 18.02
C LEU A 99 6.79 0.93 17.76
N ARG A 100 7.66 0.00 18.21
CA ARG A 100 7.45 -1.45 18.11
C ARG A 100 6.30 -1.91 19.03
N THR A 101 5.09 -1.53 18.69
CA THR A 101 3.86 -2.05 19.27
C THR A 101 3.14 -2.87 18.21
N SER A 102 2.52 -3.98 18.63
CA SER A 102 1.41 -4.57 17.89
C SER A 102 0.30 -3.53 17.96
N VAL A 103 0.21 -2.66 16.95
CA VAL A 103 -0.74 -1.56 16.97
C VAL A 103 -2.12 -2.21 16.89
N PRO A 104 -2.95 -2.14 17.95
CA PRO A 104 -4.35 -2.52 17.81
C PRO A 104 -4.96 -1.57 16.79
N GLU A 105 -5.82 -2.12 15.93
CA GLU A 105 -6.63 -1.43 14.93
C GLU A 105 -6.59 0.11 14.97
N PHE A 106 -6.11 0.71 13.88
CA PHE A 106 -6.58 2.01 13.42
C PHE A 106 -6.34 3.23 14.34
N THR A 107 -5.32 3.24 15.21
CA THR A 107 -4.93 4.50 15.91
C THR A 107 -4.33 5.54 14.96
N VAL A 108 -3.68 5.10 13.87
CA VAL A 108 -3.25 5.97 12.74
C VAL A 108 -4.46 6.60 12.02
N ALA A 109 -5.64 5.98 12.12
CA ALA A 109 -6.87 6.43 11.47
C ALA A 109 -7.66 7.48 12.26
N SER A 110 -7.32 7.71 13.53
CA SER A 110 -8.08 8.63 14.39
C SER A 110 -8.01 10.10 13.95
N HIS A 111 -7.06 10.46 13.08
CA HIS A 111 -6.82 11.84 12.64
C HIS A 111 -6.80 12.02 11.11
N ASP A 112 -7.04 10.97 10.32
CA ASP A 112 -7.26 11.11 8.86
C ASP A 112 -8.74 11.43 8.61
N THR A 113 -9.04 12.71 8.47
CA THR A 113 -10.40 13.23 8.20
C THR A 113 -10.95 12.84 6.83
N THR A 114 -10.14 12.21 5.96
CA THR A 114 -10.54 11.81 4.61
C THR A 114 -10.62 10.30 4.39
N GLY A 115 -10.10 9.49 5.32
CA GLY A 115 -9.95 8.04 5.15
C GLY A 115 -8.99 7.61 4.04
N GLY A 116 -8.39 8.54 3.29
CA GLY A 116 -7.59 8.25 2.10
C GLY A 116 -6.25 7.58 2.41
N MET A 117 -5.60 7.92 3.53
CA MET A 117 -4.37 7.26 3.96
C MET A 117 -4.70 5.91 4.61
N VAL A 118 -5.76 5.86 5.40
CA VAL A 118 -6.23 4.63 6.04
C VAL A 118 -6.54 3.54 5.01
N THR A 119 -7.33 3.88 3.99
CA THR A 119 -7.64 2.94 2.89
C THR A 119 -6.37 2.48 2.20
N LYS A 120 -5.44 3.39 1.89
CA LYS A 120 -4.20 3.04 1.18
C LYS A 120 -3.25 2.16 1.98
N ILE A 121 -3.15 2.33 3.31
CA ILE A 121 -2.45 1.35 4.16
C ILE A 121 -3.15 0.00 4.14
N SER A 122 -4.48 -0.01 4.21
CA SER A 122 -5.25 -1.27 4.19
C SER A 122 -5.06 -2.01 2.86
N GLU A 123 -5.19 -1.33 1.72
CA GLU A 123 -4.97 -1.91 0.40
C GLU A 123 -3.50 -2.36 0.23
N ALA A 124 -2.53 -1.55 0.67
CA ALA A 124 -1.12 -1.90 0.65
C ALA A 124 -0.80 -3.13 1.54
N ALA A 125 -1.40 -3.23 2.72
CA ALA A 125 -1.26 -4.39 3.59
C ALA A 125 -1.82 -5.65 2.94
N MET A 126 -3.00 -5.56 2.32
CA MET A 126 -3.60 -6.68 1.57
C MET A 126 -2.73 -7.13 0.40
N ILE A 127 -2.05 -6.22 -0.29
CA ILE A 127 -1.06 -6.54 -1.33
C ILE A 127 0.16 -7.22 -0.69
N ALA A 128 0.68 -6.66 0.41
CA ALA A 128 1.87 -7.17 1.06
C ALA A 128 1.69 -8.60 1.61
N ILE A 129 0.51 -8.95 2.13
CA ILE A 129 0.16 -10.33 2.55
C ILE A 129 0.38 -11.35 1.42
N LEU A 130 0.24 -10.93 0.16
CA LEU A 130 0.48 -11.79 -1.01
C LEU A 130 1.97 -12.03 -1.30
N GLY A 131 2.88 -11.50 -0.47
CA GLY A 131 4.33 -11.59 -0.63
C GLY A 131 4.90 -10.54 -1.60
N ILE A 132 4.14 -9.48 -1.88
CA ILE A 132 4.53 -8.40 -2.80
C ILE A 132 5.03 -7.21 -1.98
N ASP A 133 6.23 -6.72 -2.26
CA ASP A 133 6.74 -5.54 -1.57
C ASP A 133 5.93 -4.30 -1.95
N VAL A 134 5.53 -3.49 -0.97
CA VAL A 134 4.79 -2.24 -1.22
C VAL A 134 5.55 -1.04 -0.65
N TYR A 135 5.63 0.03 -1.43
CA TYR A 135 6.27 1.28 -1.05
C TYR A 135 5.27 2.42 -1.10
N ILE A 136 5.22 3.26 -0.06
CA ILE A 136 4.46 4.51 -0.01
C ILE A 136 5.46 5.65 0.10
N VAL A 137 5.47 6.55 -0.89
CA VAL A 137 6.52 7.57 -1.01
C VAL A 137 6.01 8.86 -1.65
N LYS A 138 6.66 9.98 -1.32
CA LYS A 138 6.32 11.30 -1.87
C LYS A 138 6.67 11.40 -3.34
N VAL A 139 5.69 11.77 -4.16
CA VAL A 139 5.86 12.04 -5.59
C VAL A 139 6.83 13.19 -5.84
N GLY A 140 7.60 13.11 -6.93
CA GLY A 140 8.49 14.19 -7.37
C GLY A 140 9.76 14.32 -6.54
N THR A 141 10.19 13.24 -5.87
CA THR A 141 11.42 13.19 -5.07
C THR A 141 12.37 12.11 -5.60
N ASP A 142 13.66 12.22 -5.29
CA ASP A 142 14.63 11.17 -5.60
C ASP A 142 14.24 9.83 -4.95
N HIS A 143 13.59 9.88 -3.78
CA HIS A 143 13.05 8.70 -3.10
C HIS A 143 11.95 8.00 -3.88
N SER A 144 11.11 8.75 -4.62
CA SER A 144 10.11 8.15 -5.51
C SER A 144 10.74 7.48 -6.73
N LEU A 145 11.84 8.03 -7.27
CA LEU A 145 12.59 7.39 -8.35
C LEU A 145 13.23 6.08 -7.88
N GLN A 146 13.84 6.09 -6.69
CA GLN A 146 14.39 4.88 -6.06
C GLN A 146 13.32 3.81 -5.81
N ALA A 147 12.09 4.20 -5.47
CA ALA A 147 11.00 3.23 -5.33
C ALA A 147 10.56 2.66 -6.70
N LEU A 148 10.52 3.48 -7.75
CA LEU A 148 10.06 3.10 -9.09
C LEU A 148 11.11 2.32 -9.92
N ASP A 149 12.40 2.44 -9.60
CA ASP A 149 13.47 1.72 -10.30
C ASP A 149 13.77 0.33 -9.70
N GLY A 150 13.13 0.00 -8.57
CA GLY A 150 13.28 -1.28 -7.88
C GLY A 150 14.57 -1.42 -7.06
N SER A 151 15.30 -0.33 -6.80
CA SER A 151 16.52 -0.32 -5.97
C SER A 151 16.28 -0.65 -4.49
N LEU A 152 15.03 -0.51 -4.02
CA LEU A 152 14.65 -0.79 -2.63
C LEU A 152 14.40 -2.27 -2.33
N ARG A 153 14.38 -3.13 -3.36
CA ARG A 153 14.14 -4.58 -3.19
C ARG A 153 15.19 -5.17 -2.25
N GLY A 154 14.75 -5.87 -1.22
CA GLY A 154 15.62 -6.44 -0.18
C GLY A 154 15.91 -5.46 0.96
N LYS A 155 16.91 -4.59 0.82
CA LYS A 155 17.35 -3.69 1.91
C LYS A 155 16.95 -2.23 1.65
N ILE A 156 16.22 -1.64 2.59
CA ILE A 156 15.89 -0.21 2.58
C ILE A 156 17.10 0.62 3.03
N PRO A 157 17.59 1.60 2.23
CA PRO A 157 18.66 2.52 2.63
C PRO A 157 18.28 3.37 3.84
N GLU A 158 19.24 3.70 4.71
CA GLU A 158 18.96 4.51 5.90
C GLU A 158 18.59 5.96 5.61
N ASP A 159 18.96 6.49 4.46
CA ASP A 159 18.63 7.82 3.97
C ASP A 159 17.35 7.85 3.12
N TRP A 160 16.76 6.70 2.76
CA TRP A 160 15.53 6.66 1.98
C TRP A 160 14.32 7.10 2.80
N LEU A 161 13.60 8.13 2.33
CA LEU A 161 12.38 8.61 2.97
C LEU A 161 11.16 8.02 2.28
N GLY A 162 10.57 7.04 2.96
CA GLY A 162 9.28 6.45 2.62
C GLY A 162 8.88 5.37 3.60
N THR A 163 7.78 4.71 3.32
CA THR A 163 7.29 3.56 4.08
C THR A 163 7.34 2.32 3.22
N ALA A 164 8.10 1.31 3.66
CA ALA A 164 8.07 -0.04 3.10
C ALA A 164 7.09 -0.89 3.91
N ILE A 165 6.22 -1.62 3.22
CA ILE A 165 5.26 -2.56 3.80
C ILE A 165 5.55 -3.93 3.21
N ARG A 166 5.90 -4.90 4.06
CA ARG A 166 6.33 -6.24 3.65
C ARG A 166 5.71 -7.32 4.49
N ARG A 167 5.50 -8.50 3.91
CA ARG A 167 5.13 -9.68 4.69
C ARG A 167 6.29 -10.13 5.55
N ILE A 168 5.98 -10.51 6.79
CA ILE A 168 6.86 -11.34 7.62
C ILE A 168 6.16 -12.67 7.85
N ASP A 169 6.91 -13.76 7.73
CA ASP A 169 6.43 -15.07 8.15
C ASP A 169 6.60 -15.16 9.67
N ASP A 170 5.67 -15.86 10.35
CA ASP A 170 5.86 -16.14 11.78
C ASP A 170 7.16 -16.94 11.98
N PRO A 171 7.95 -16.64 13.03
CA PRO A 171 9.04 -17.52 13.39
C PRO A 171 8.45 -18.91 13.59
N LYS A 172 8.95 -19.90 12.83
CA LYS A 172 8.56 -21.30 13.02
C LYS A 172 8.69 -21.62 14.51
N ALA A 173 7.61 -22.06 15.12
CA ALA A 173 7.69 -22.65 16.44
C ALA A 173 8.53 -23.93 16.29
N ASP A 174 9.77 -23.86 16.77
CA ASP A 174 10.64 -25.03 16.94
C ASP A 174 10.09 -25.97 18.02
#